data_AF-A0A7C5X9F2-F1
#
_entry.id   AF-A0A7C5X9F2-F1
#
_cell.length_a   1.000
_cell.length_b   1.000
_cell.length_c   1.000
_cell.angle_alpha   90.00
_cell.angle_beta   90.00
_cell.angle_gamma   90.00
#
_symmetry.space_group_name_H-M   'P 1'
#
loop_
_entity.id
_entity.type
_entity.pdbx_description
1 polymer ?
#
loop_
_entity_poly.entity_id
_entity_poly.type
_entity_poly.pdbx_seq_one_letter_code
_entity_poly.pdbx_strand_id
1 'polypeptide(L)'
;MKIRHFAATLRDLKPGVYMKWPRGTLNRLVEEGGWVKSVTPGVEKFDDLIRLDWNAVVETVEKARHELTQHITCGRRQCAGEFNEMLKELKNFAADVERWARGEIRGEEADEFYRKARKYLAPALALLLLQNAGTAEERRSALWHFGLIFAAAVAGDGTVARRSVQLTSGEGGAALLWLAALKKAGFVPRLRAAGSKYYLEFTGGNAVALAAVMPAAGLNPKAEKAVNMFRKETEKGNVDVKLVDVQKTKEGAVATINVKAGPWEEEYRAYLKEREVVLEFNSTDVDRVHQKAHVLRLLGVRAEPKKKRNVWYISVSTNTLADRRVLPKFREVLAEAVERAMRNGWVDAEKAEWWIKKLREGVTVAEDKPMFKIQVVDNSLAIVYHAISGERLKQYVKQLEELGLEKGIHFTVKQPEDGKKGHLRITVEGVRKLEELVRHAEDPEIRAKAEQWLNHLLERARESGGEEARKKLEELVEEGAARGALTLVGVHEVEMQGRRHSVVVREAKAWPDGDKLRIHVKAVVDGVEVEREFVFFRNRDRVRGYVVTRTDVPGGREADLKRLKATSKVIFGEVGALRSGGKQLAYTRRHLEHATSFEELKPSIERWFKSTSSPNPYIK
;
A
#
# COMPACT_ATOMS: atom_id res chain seq x y z
N MET A 1 -18.01 14.83 -28.28
CA MET A 1 -19.40 14.40 -28.03
C MET A 1 -20.34 15.50 -28.52
N LYS A 2 -21.24 15.26 -29.50
CA LYS A 2 -22.22 16.27 -29.96
C LYS A 2 -23.63 15.76 -29.66
N ILE A 3 -24.33 16.43 -28.76
CA ILE A 3 -25.76 16.18 -28.48
C ILE A 3 -26.54 16.76 -29.66
N ARG A 4 -27.34 15.95 -30.35
CA ARG A 4 -27.98 16.37 -31.61
C ARG A 4 -29.46 16.72 -31.51
N HIS A 5 -30.19 16.33 -30.46
CA HIS A 5 -31.60 16.70 -30.30
C HIS A 5 -31.98 16.84 -28.82
N PHE A 6 -32.67 17.92 -28.50
CA PHE A 6 -33.35 18.17 -27.24
C PHE A 6 -34.83 18.35 -27.60
N ALA A 7 -35.67 17.37 -27.26
CA ALA A 7 -37.11 17.46 -27.45
C ALA A 7 -37.78 17.31 -26.08
N ALA A 8 -38.41 18.39 -25.62
CA ALA A 8 -39.24 18.39 -24.43
C ALA A 8 -40.70 18.46 -24.88
N THR A 9 -41.44 17.36 -24.76
CA THR A 9 -42.89 17.35 -24.95
C THR A 9 -43.57 17.62 -23.61
N LEU A 10 -44.46 18.61 -23.59
CA LEU A 10 -45.14 19.20 -22.42
C LEU A 10 -46.07 18.27 -21.62
N ARG A 11 -46.05 16.94 -21.83
CA ARG A 11 -46.93 16.01 -21.09
C ARG A 11 -46.26 15.12 -20.06
N ASP A 12 -44.93 14.99 -20.04
CA ASP A 12 -44.24 14.23 -19.01
C ASP A 12 -42.87 14.85 -18.74
N LEU A 13 -42.66 15.43 -17.56
CA LEU A 13 -41.41 16.07 -17.11
C LEU A 13 -40.29 15.04 -16.85
N LYS A 14 -39.90 14.25 -17.86
CA LYS A 14 -38.63 13.53 -17.91
C LYS A 14 -37.93 13.87 -19.23
N PRO A 15 -36.88 14.71 -19.23
CA PRO A 15 -36.10 14.94 -20.44
C PRO A 15 -35.45 13.61 -20.88
N GLY A 16 -35.88 13.09 -22.02
CA GLY A 16 -35.23 11.97 -22.70
C GLY A 16 -33.92 12.45 -23.33
N VAL A 17 -32.80 12.32 -22.62
CA VAL A 17 -31.48 12.59 -23.20
C VAL A 17 -31.06 11.40 -24.05
N TYR A 18 -31.22 11.50 -25.37
CA TYR A 18 -30.79 10.47 -26.31
C TYR A 18 -29.34 10.71 -26.76
N MET A 19 -28.40 9.95 -26.19
CA MET A 19 -27.00 9.97 -26.63
C MET A 19 -26.83 9.10 -27.89
N LYS A 20 -26.83 9.72 -29.08
CA LYS A 20 -26.48 9.04 -30.34
C LYS A 20 -24.98 9.15 -30.61
N TRP A 21 -24.25 8.04 -30.60
CA TRP A 21 -22.89 7.99 -31.12
C TRP A 21 -22.93 8.20 -32.64
N PRO A 22 -22.17 9.16 -33.20
CA PRO A 22 -22.07 9.33 -34.64
C PRO A 22 -21.56 8.04 -35.31
N ARG A 23 -22.09 7.70 -36.48
CA ARG A 23 -21.69 6.49 -37.23
C ARG A 23 -20.18 6.45 -37.53
N GLY A 24 -19.58 7.60 -37.83
CA GLY A 24 -18.13 7.72 -37.99
C GLY A 24 -17.34 7.39 -36.72
N THR A 25 -17.91 7.58 -35.53
CA THR A 25 -17.28 7.17 -34.27
C THR A 25 -17.36 5.65 -34.09
N LEU A 26 -18.49 5.03 -34.44
CA LEU A 26 -18.62 3.58 -34.39
C LEU A 26 -17.67 2.89 -35.38
N ASN A 27 -17.55 3.40 -36.61
CA ASN A 27 -16.61 2.84 -37.60
C ASN A 27 -15.16 2.95 -37.12
N ARG A 28 -14.76 4.10 -36.57
CA ARG A 28 -13.42 4.28 -36.01
C ARG A 28 -13.11 3.29 -34.88
N LEU A 29 -14.08 3.01 -34.02
CA LEU A 29 -13.90 2.01 -32.95
C LEU A 29 -13.70 0.60 -33.51
N VAL A 30 -14.33 0.27 -34.65
CA VAL A 30 -14.10 -1.01 -35.35
C VAL A 30 -12.71 -1.06 -35.98
N GLU A 31 -12.25 0.04 -36.58
CA GLU A 31 -10.90 0.15 -37.13
C GLU A 31 -9.80 0.04 -36.05
N GLU A 32 -10.00 0.70 -34.91
CA GLU A 32 -9.06 0.72 -33.78
C GLU A 32 -9.07 -0.60 -32.97
N GLY A 33 -10.22 -1.25 -32.87
CA GLY A 33 -10.43 -2.47 -32.09
C GLY A 33 -9.99 -3.74 -32.80
N GLY A 34 -8.76 -3.80 -33.33
CA GLY A 34 -8.25 -4.84 -34.23
C GLY A 34 -8.53 -6.31 -33.86
N TRP A 35 -8.87 -6.63 -32.61
CA TRP A 35 -9.39 -7.94 -32.19
C TRP A 35 -10.67 -8.35 -32.93
N VAL A 36 -11.53 -7.41 -33.35
CA VAL A 36 -12.80 -7.73 -34.02
C VAL A 36 -12.56 -8.41 -35.38
N LYS A 37 -11.43 -8.14 -36.03
CA LYS A 37 -11.02 -8.78 -37.28
C LYS A 37 -10.76 -10.28 -37.15
N SER A 38 -10.47 -10.78 -35.96
CA SER A 38 -10.29 -12.23 -35.73
C SER A 38 -11.62 -12.99 -35.68
N VAL A 39 -12.73 -12.28 -35.44
CA VAL A 39 -14.09 -12.84 -35.40
C VAL A 39 -14.81 -12.63 -36.73
N THR A 40 -14.57 -11.48 -37.35
CA THR A 40 -15.19 -11.09 -38.63
C THR A 40 -14.09 -10.60 -39.58
N PRO A 41 -13.46 -11.51 -40.34
CA PRO A 41 -12.45 -11.14 -41.32
C PRO A 41 -13.00 -10.11 -42.32
N GLY A 42 -12.23 -9.05 -42.60
CA GLY A 42 -12.64 -7.99 -43.54
C GLY A 42 -13.59 -6.94 -42.97
N VAL A 43 -13.84 -6.91 -41.66
CA VAL A 43 -14.63 -5.83 -41.04
C VAL A 43 -13.91 -4.48 -41.13
N GLU A 44 -14.60 -3.48 -41.68
CA GLU A 44 -14.11 -2.09 -41.76
C GLU A 44 -15.05 -1.10 -41.06
N LYS A 45 -16.35 -1.41 -41.03
CA LYS A 45 -17.40 -0.51 -40.51
C LYS A 45 -18.32 -1.25 -39.55
N PHE A 46 -19.03 -0.49 -38.73
CA PHE A 46 -20.01 -1.04 -37.77
C PHE A 46 -21.08 -1.90 -38.44
N ASP A 47 -21.51 -1.53 -39.64
CA ASP A 47 -22.48 -2.29 -40.44
C ASP A 47 -22.01 -3.69 -40.80
N ASP A 48 -20.70 -3.88 -40.99
CA ASP A 48 -20.13 -5.17 -41.33
C ASP A 48 -20.25 -6.14 -40.14
N LEU A 49 -20.28 -5.60 -38.91
CA LEU A 49 -20.59 -6.37 -37.70
C LEU A 49 -22.07 -6.73 -37.58
N ILE A 50 -22.96 -6.05 -38.28
CA ILE A 50 -24.38 -6.44 -38.29
C ILE A 50 -24.57 -7.64 -39.22
N ARG A 51 -23.74 -7.77 -40.26
CA ARG A 51 -23.77 -8.88 -41.24
C ARG A 51 -23.04 -10.14 -40.77
N LEU A 52 -22.99 -10.39 -39.46
CA LEU A 52 -22.51 -11.67 -38.94
C LEU A 52 -23.33 -12.82 -39.52
N ASP A 53 -22.75 -14.01 -39.53
CA ASP A 53 -23.49 -15.23 -39.85
C ASP A 53 -24.46 -15.57 -38.70
N TRP A 54 -25.64 -14.93 -38.73
CA TRP A 54 -26.68 -15.11 -37.72
C TRP A 54 -27.29 -16.52 -37.76
N ASN A 55 -27.20 -17.22 -38.89
CA ASN A 55 -27.64 -18.62 -38.97
C ASN A 55 -26.73 -19.49 -38.11
N ALA A 56 -25.41 -19.34 -38.22
CA ALA A 56 -24.46 -20.06 -37.36
C ALA A 56 -24.63 -19.71 -35.88
N VAL A 57 -24.93 -18.44 -35.55
CA VAL A 57 -25.21 -18.01 -34.17
C VAL A 57 -26.48 -18.68 -33.62
N VAL A 58 -27.59 -18.66 -34.39
CA VAL A 58 -28.85 -19.31 -34.01
C VAL A 58 -28.66 -20.81 -33.82
N GLU A 59 -27.99 -21.46 -34.76
CA GLU A 59 -27.74 -22.91 -34.72
C GLU A 59 -26.93 -23.29 -33.47
N THR A 60 -25.94 -22.46 -33.10
CA THR A 60 -25.14 -22.66 -31.88
C THR A 60 -26.01 -22.62 -30.62
N VAL A 61 -26.93 -21.64 -30.52
CA VAL A 61 -27.86 -21.54 -29.38
C VAL A 61 -28.84 -22.72 -29.36
N GLU A 62 -29.34 -23.13 -30.53
CA GLU A 62 -30.29 -24.22 -30.67
C GLU A 62 -29.67 -25.58 -30.29
N LYS A 63 -28.42 -25.83 -30.69
CA LYS A 63 -27.65 -27.02 -30.25
C LYS A 63 -27.45 -27.08 -28.73
N ALA A 64 -27.34 -25.93 -28.07
CA ALA A 64 -27.16 -25.83 -26.62
C ALA A 64 -28.47 -25.85 -25.81
N ARG A 65 -29.63 -26.06 -26.46
CA ARG A 65 -30.97 -25.96 -25.84
C ARG A 65 -31.12 -26.71 -24.52
N HIS A 66 -30.73 -27.99 -24.48
CA HIS A 66 -30.88 -28.82 -23.29
C HIS A 66 -30.09 -28.28 -22.10
N GLU A 67 -28.89 -27.76 -22.33
CA GLU A 67 -28.06 -27.16 -21.28
C GLU A 67 -28.62 -25.80 -20.83
N LEU A 68 -28.95 -24.92 -21.78
CA LEU A 68 -29.39 -23.55 -21.48
C LEU A 68 -30.71 -23.53 -20.70
N THR A 69 -31.63 -24.44 -21.03
CA THR A 69 -32.96 -24.52 -20.40
C THR A 69 -32.89 -24.77 -18.89
N GLN A 70 -31.86 -25.50 -18.41
CA GLN A 70 -31.68 -25.79 -16.98
C GLN A 70 -31.43 -24.55 -16.13
N HIS A 71 -31.01 -23.45 -16.76
CA HIS A 71 -30.66 -22.18 -16.10
C HIS A 71 -31.73 -21.11 -16.27
N ILE A 72 -32.83 -21.41 -16.95
CA ILE A 72 -33.94 -20.49 -17.19
C ILE A 72 -35.05 -20.70 -16.16
N THR A 73 -35.49 -19.62 -15.54
CA THR A 73 -36.49 -19.64 -14.46
C THR A 73 -37.57 -18.56 -14.68
N CYS A 74 -38.83 -18.85 -14.36
CA CYS A 74 -39.86 -17.82 -14.13
C CYS A 74 -40.21 -17.81 -12.65
N GLY A 75 -39.88 -16.72 -11.94
CA GLY A 75 -40.03 -16.67 -10.49
C GLY A 75 -39.20 -17.75 -9.78
N ARG A 76 -39.86 -18.71 -9.11
CA ARG A 76 -39.19 -19.82 -8.39
C ARG A 76 -39.20 -21.16 -9.14
N ARG A 77 -39.80 -21.25 -10.33
CA ARG A 77 -39.93 -22.50 -11.11
C ARG A 77 -39.06 -22.48 -12.37
N GLN A 78 -38.62 -23.65 -12.83
CA GLN A 78 -38.01 -23.80 -14.15
C GLN A 78 -39.08 -23.64 -15.23
N CYS A 79 -38.74 -22.98 -16.33
CA CYS A 79 -39.66 -22.70 -17.43
C CYS A 79 -39.00 -23.00 -18.77
N ALA A 80 -39.23 -24.21 -19.30
CA ALA A 80 -38.74 -24.57 -20.63
C ALA A 80 -39.43 -23.80 -21.77
N GLY A 81 -40.68 -23.35 -21.55
CA GLY A 81 -41.45 -22.59 -22.55
C GLY A 81 -40.80 -21.26 -22.94
N GLU A 82 -40.21 -20.55 -21.97
CA GLU A 82 -39.51 -19.27 -22.17
C GLU A 82 -38.34 -19.37 -23.15
N PHE A 83 -37.64 -20.52 -23.18
CA PHE A 83 -36.55 -20.73 -24.14
C PHE A 83 -37.04 -20.61 -25.59
N ASN A 84 -38.22 -21.16 -25.90
CA ASN A 84 -38.75 -21.15 -27.26
C ASN A 84 -39.16 -19.76 -27.70
N GLU A 85 -39.71 -18.97 -26.80
CA GLU A 85 -40.07 -17.58 -27.07
C GLU A 85 -38.82 -16.73 -27.33
N MET A 86 -37.80 -16.84 -26.46
CA MET A 86 -36.53 -16.16 -26.66
C MET A 86 -35.80 -16.60 -27.94
N LEU A 87 -35.83 -17.90 -28.28
CA LEU A 87 -35.26 -18.42 -29.52
C LEU A 87 -36.02 -17.90 -30.74
N LYS A 88 -37.35 -17.80 -30.66
CA LYS A 88 -38.18 -17.21 -31.72
C LYS A 88 -37.83 -15.74 -31.93
N GLU A 89 -37.67 -14.96 -30.87
CA GLU A 89 -37.22 -13.57 -30.98
C GLU A 89 -35.83 -13.45 -31.63
N LEU A 90 -34.91 -14.35 -31.30
CA LEU A 90 -33.57 -14.40 -31.92
C LEU A 90 -33.66 -14.73 -33.42
N LYS A 91 -34.47 -15.72 -33.81
CA LYS A 91 -34.71 -16.08 -35.22
C LYS A 91 -35.33 -14.91 -36.00
N ASN A 92 -36.28 -14.20 -35.39
CA ASN A 92 -36.89 -13.01 -35.98
C ASN A 92 -35.85 -11.90 -36.18
N PHE A 93 -34.97 -11.67 -35.21
CA PHE A 93 -33.90 -10.70 -35.36
C PHE A 93 -32.92 -11.07 -36.49
N ALA A 94 -32.54 -12.35 -36.63
CA ALA A 94 -31.73 -12.80 -37.76
C ALA A 94 -32.41 -12.53 -39.11
N ALA A 95 -33.72 -12.76 -39.22
CA ALA A 95 -34.49 -12.43 -40.42
C ALA A 95 -34.55 -10.91 -40.68
N ASP A 96 -34.66 -10.08 -39.63
CA ASP A 96 -34.62 -8.62 -39.74
C ASP A 96 -33.26 -8.13 -40.28
N VAL A 97 -32.16 -8.79 -39.91
CA VAL A 97 -30.81 -8.48 -40.45
C VAL A 97 -30.76 -8.70 -41.96
N GLU A 98 -31.30 -9.81 -42.46
CA GLU A 98 -31.37 -10.10 -43.90
C GLU A 98 -32.23 -9.08 -44.65
N ARG A 99 -33.40 -8.74 -44.10
CA ARG A 99 -34.28 -7.68 -44.64
C ARG A 99 -33.55 -6.33 -44.69
N TRP A 100 -32.85 -5.98 -43.62
CA TRP A 100 -32.03 -4.76 -43.58
C TRP A 100 -30.89 -4.80 -44.61
N ALA A 101 -30.20 -5.93 -44.75
CA ALA A 101 -29.11 -6.09 -45.72
C ALA A 101 -29.57 -5.94 -47.17
N ARG A 102 -30.79 -6.39 -47.50
CA ARG A 102 -31.46 -6.16 -48.79
C ARG A 102 -32.01 -4.74 -48.97
N GLY A 103 -31.87 -3.89 -47.95
CA GLY A 103 -32.35 -2.50 -47.97
C GLY A 103 -33.87 -2.38 -47.86
N GLU A 104 -34.55 -3.38 -47.30
CA GLU A 104 -36.01 -3.38 -47.09
C GLU A 104 -36.40 -2.59 -45.83
N ILE A 105 -35.49 -2.47 -44.86
CA ILE A 105 -35.68 -1.68 -43.64
C ILE A 105 -35.09 -0.28 -43.84
N ARG A 106 -35.93 0.76 -43.84
CA ARG A 106 -35.55 2.16 -44.14
C ARG A 106 -36.18 3.16 -43.17
N GLY A 107 -35.68 4.39 -43.18
CA GLY A 107 -36.26 5.49 -42.41
C GLY A 107 -36.26 5.24 -40.90
N GLU A 108 -37.41 5.44 -40.25
CA GLU A 108 -37.57 5.25 -38.80
C GLU A 108 -37.40 3.78 -38.36
N GLU A 109 -37.86 2.82 -39.19
CA GLU A 109 -37.69 1.38 -38.95
C GLU A 109 -36.21 0.99 -38.89
N ALA A 110 -35.37 1.62 -39.72
CA ALA A 110 -33.91 1.41 -39.68
C ALA A 110 -33.30 1.95 -38.37
N ASP A 111 -33.75 3.11 -37.90
CA ASP A 111 -33.29 3.69 -36.64
C ASP A 111 -33.65 2.82 -35.43
N GLU A 112 -34.80 2.16 -35.44
CA GLU A 112 -35.22 1.18 -34.44
C GLU A 112 -34.41 -0.11 -34.55
N PHE A 113 -34.24 -0.65 -35.76
CA PHE A 113 -33.41 -1.81 -36.02
C PHE A 113 -31.97 -1.61 -35.52
N TYR A 114 -31.34 -0.46 -35.75
CA TYR A 114 -29.99 -0.19 -35.25
C TYR A 114 -29.92 -0.18 -33.71
N ARG A 115 -30.97 0.25 -33.01
CA ARG A 115 -31.02 0.15 -31.53
C ARG A 115 -31.14 -1.30 -31.08
N LYS A 116 -31.98 -2.09 -31.75
CA LYS A 116 -32.13 -3.52 -31.50
C LYS A 116 -30.83 -4.25 -31.77
N ALA A 117 -30.19 -4.04 -32.92
CA ALA A 117 -28.94 -4.66 -33.32
C ALA A 117 -27.82 -4.52 -32.28
N ARG A 118 -27.68 -3.33 -31.66
CA ARG A 118 -26.68 -3.12 -30.58
C ARG A 118 -26.85 -4.07 -29.39
N LYS A 119 -28.09 -4.47 -29.06
CA LYS A 119 -28.38 -5.39 -27.96
C LYS A 119 -27.97 -6.83 -28.29
N TYR A 120 -28.07 -7.22 -29.56
CA TYR A 120 -27.79 -8.59 -30.03
C TYR A 120 -26.33 -8.78 -30.47
N LEU A 121 -25.68 -7.76 -31.03
CA LEU A 121 -24.29 -7.85 -31.51
C LEU A 121 -23.30 -8.20 -30.42
N ALA A 122 -23.38 -7.52 -29.26
CA ALA A 122 -22.44 -7.72 -28.16
C ALA A 122 -22.40 -9.19 -27.66
N PRO A 123 -23.53 -9.83 -27.31
CA PRO A 123 -23.50 -11.23 -26.91
C PRO A 123 -23.18 -12.20 -28.06
N ALA A 124 -23.54 -11.88 -29.30
CA ALA A 124 -23.19 -12.72 -30.46
C ALA A 124 -21.68 -12.74 -30.72
N LEU A 125 -21.03 -11.57 -30.76
CA LEU A 125 -19.58 -11.45 -30.90
C LEU A 125 -18.84 -12.15 -29.75
N ALA A 126 -19.34 -11.98 -28.53
CA ALA A 126 -18.82 -12.66 -27.34
C ALA A 126 -18.90 -14.20 -27.46
N LEU A 127 -20.02 -14.73 -27.95
CA LEU A 127 -20.19 -16.18 -28.18
C LEU A 127 -19.21 -16.70 -29.25
N LEU A 128 -19.11 -16.00 -30.38
CA LEU A 128 -18.24 -16.39 -31.49
C LEU A 128 -16.75 -16.34 -31.11
N LEU A 129 -16.32 -15.30 -30.38
CA LEU A 129 -14.96 -15.22 -29.80
C LEU A 129 -14.60 -16.47 -29.00
N LEU A 130 -15.50 -16.90 -28.13
CA LEU A 130 -15.28 -18.05 -27.25
C LEU A 130 -15.36 -19.39 -27.99
N GLN A 131 -16.07 -19.44 -29.12
CA GLN A 131 -16.23 -20.63 -29.95
C GLN A 131 -15.04 -20.85 -30.87
N ASN A 132 -14.44 -19.77 -31.38
CA ASN A 132 -13.31 -19.84 -32.31
C ASN A 132 -11.96 -19.99 -31.61
N ALA A 133 -11.90 -19.85 -30.29
CA ALA A 133 -10.69 -20.06 -29.51
C ALA A 133 -10.37 -21.57 -29.38
N GLY A 134 -9.37 -22.04 -30.15
CA GLY A 134 -9.00 -23.45 -30.22
C GLY A 134 -7.89 -23.87 -29.26
N THR A 135 -7.00 -22.94 -28.89
CA THR A 135 -5.90 -23.18 -27.95
C THR A 135 -6.18 -22.61 -26.56
N ALA A 136 -5.44 -23.06 -25.54
CA ALA A 136 -5.56 -22.53 -24.18
C ALA A 136 -5.17 -21.04 -24.07
N GLU A 137 -4.30 -20.53 -24.94
CA GLU A 137 -3.89 -19.12 -24.96
C GLU A 137 -4.93 -18.25 -25.66
N GLU A 138 -5.45 -18.68 -26.81
CA GLU A 138 -6.58 -18.03 -27.48
C GLU A 138 -7.81 -18.01 -26.57
N ARG A 139 -8.04 -19.09 -25.82
CA ARG A 139 -9.16 -19.20 -24.89
C ARG A 139 -9.08 -18.19 -23.75
N ARG A 140 -7.89 -17.95 -23.20
CA ARG A 140 -7.66 -16.90 -22.20
C ARG A 140 -7.87 -15.50 -22.76
N SER A 141 -7.38 -15.26 -23.97
CA SER A 141 -7.56 -13.99 -24.68
C SER A 141 -9.04 -13.75 -25.00
N ALA A 142 -9.76 -14.76 -25.48
CA ALA A 142 -11.20 -14.68 -25.73
C ALA A 142 -11.99 -14.43 -24.46
N LEU A 143 -11.60 -15.04 -23.33
CA LEU A 143 -12.23 -14.81 -22.03
C LEU A 143 -12.03 -13.38 -21.52
N TRP A 144 -10.87 -12.76 -21.80
CA TRP A 144 -10.62 -11.36 -21.47
C TRP A 144 -11.46 -10.40 -22.32
N HIS A 145 -11.52 -10.62 -23.65
CA HIS A 145 -12.37 -9.84 -24.54
C HIS A 145 -13.86 -10.01 -24.21
N PHE A 146 -14.30 -11.24 -23.91
CA PHE A 146 -15.63 -11.51 -23.36
C PHE A 146 -15.89 -10.63 -22.13
N GLY A 147 -14.95 -10.60 -21.18
CA GLY A 147 -15.04 -9.81 -19.97
C GLY A 147 -15.14 -8.30 -20.22
N LEU A 148 -14.42 -7.77 -21.22
CA LEU A 148 -14.52 -6.37 -21.67
C LEU A 148 -15.93 -6.04 -22.23
N ILE A 149 -16.46 -6.90 -23.09
CA ILE A 149 -17.79 -6.72 -23.69
C ILE A 149 -18.87 -6.82 -22.60
N PHE A 150 -18.79 -7.82 -21.72
CA PHE A 150 -19.75 -8.01 -20.64
C PHE A 150 -19.69 -6.88 -19.60
N ALA A 151 -18.49 -6.40 -19.28
CA ALA A 151 -18.27 -5.25 -18.42
C ALA A 151 -19.01 -4.00 -18.93
N ALA A 152 -18.96 -3.74 -20.24
CA ALA A 152 -19.70 -2.63 -20.85
C ALA A 152 -21.23 -2.82 -20.75
N ALA A 153 -21.73 -4.05 -20.94
CA ALA A 153 -23.15 -4.35 -20.76
C ALA A 153 -23.61 -4.14 -19.31
N VAL A 154 -22.82 -4.58 -18.34
CA VAL A 154 -23.10 -4.38 -16.90
C VAL A 154 -23.04 -2.90 -16.52
N ALA A 155 -22.13 -2.11 -17.11
CA ALA A 155 -22.05 -0.68 -16.86
C ALA A 155 -23.28 0.09 -17.37
N GLY A 156 -23.91 -0.38 -18.46
CA GLY A 156 -25.14 0.21 -19.00
C GLY A 156 -26.41 -0.24 -18.27
N ASP A 157 -26.64 -1.55 -18.24
CA ASP A 157 -27.93 -2.15 -17.84
C ASP A 157 -27.82 -3.11 -16.64
N GLY A 158 -26.68 -3.09 -15.95
CA GLY A 158 -26.37 -3.99 -14.85
C GLY A 158 -26.35 -3.36 -13.46
N THR A 159 -26.25 -4.22 -12.46
CA THR A 159 -26.13 -3.86 -11.03
C THR A 159 -25.08 -4.73 -10.37
N VAL A 160 -24.16 -4.10 -9.62
CA VAL A 160 -23.11 -4.78 -8.84
C VAL A 160 -23.35 -4.54 -7.36
N ALA A 161 -23.72 -5.60 -6.64
CA ALA A 161 -23.92 -5.61 -5.20
C ALA A 161 -22.74 -6.28 -4.48
N ARG A 162 -22.81 -6.39 -3.15
CA ARG A 162 -21.72 -6.96 -2.32
C ARG A 162 -21.41 -8.42 -2.64
N ARG A 163 -22.39 -9.19 -3.15
CA ARG A 163 -22.30 -10.65 -3.37
C ARG A 163 -22.94 -11.11 -4.68
N SER A 164 -23.36 -10.17 -5.52
CA SER A 164 -24.03 -10.50 -6.77
C SER A 164 -23.75 -9.47 -7.85
N VAL A 165 -23.80 -9.95 -9.09
CA VAL A 165 -23.83 -9.13 -10.29
C VAL A 165 -25.12 -9.50 -11.02
N GLN A 166 -25.81 -8.51 -11.56
CA GLN A 166 -27.02 -8.70 -12.33
C GLN A 166 -26.92 -7.90 -13.63
N LEU A 167 -27.37 -8.47 -14.75
CA LEU A 167 -27.56 -7.76 -16.02
C LEU A 167 -29.03 -7.87 -16.41
N THR A 168 -29.64 -6.73 -16.75
CA THR A 168 -31.03 -6.68 -17.23
C THR A 168 -31.05 -6.61 -18.76
N SER A 169 -31.82 -7.47 -19.41
CA SER A 169 -32.11 -7.40 -20.84
C SER A 169 -33.60 -7.16 -21.05
N GLY A 170 -33.92 -6.22 -21.93
CA GLY A 170 -35.29 -5.97 -22.38
C GLY A 170 -35.73 -6.85 -23.55
N GLU A 171 -34.83 -7.62 -24.16
CA GLU A 171 -35.13 -8.55 -25.26
C GLU A 171 -34.75 -9.97 -24.84
N GLY A 172 -35.66 -10.91 -25.03
CA GLY A 172 -35.47 -12.31 -24.68
C GLY A 172 -34.41 -12.98 -25.55
N GLY A 173 -34.44 -12.74 -26.86
CA GLY A 173 -33.42 -13.26 -27.78
C GLY A 173 -31.99 -12.82 -27.42
N ALA A 174 -31.80 -11.55 -27.03
CA ALA A 174 -30.50 -11.06 -26.58
C ALA A 174 -30.09 -11.65 -25.21
N ALA A 175 -31.05 -11.83 -24.30
CA ALA A 175 -30.82 -12.46 -23.01
C ALA A 175 -30.36 -13.92 -23.16
N LEU A 176 -30.96 -14.64 -24.11
CA LEU A 176 -30.60 -16.02 -24.45
C LEU A 176 -29.19 -16.10 -25.06
N LEU A 177 -28.82 -15.17 -25.94
CA LEU A 177 -27.45 -15.10 -26.47
C LEU A 177 -26.42 -14.84 -25.36
N TRP A 178 -26.71 -13.94 -24.42
CA TRP A 178 -25.84 -13.72 -23.28
C TRP A 178 -25.68 -14.98 -22.43
N LEU A 179 -26.78 -15.69 -22.16
CA LEU A 179 -26.73 -16.98 -21.43
C LEU A 179 -25.85 -17.99 -22.17
N ALA A 180 -25.99 -18.10 -23.49
CA ALA A 180 -25.17 -18.98 -24.32
C ALA A 180 -23.67 -18.59 -24.27
N ALA A 181 -23.34 -17.31 -24.41
CA ALA A 181 -21.97 -16.82 -24.33
C ALA A 181 -21.36 -17.07 -22.93
N LEU A 182 -22.12 -16.83 -21.87
CA LEU A 182 -21.70 -17.06 -20.49
C LEU A 182 -21.42 -18.54 -20.21
N LYS A 183 -22.31 -19.42 -20.67
CA LYS A 183 -22.10 -20.87 -20.61
C LYS A 183 -20.88 -21.30 -21.39
N LYS A 184 -20.73 -20.79 -22.62
CA LYS A 184 -19.56 -21.05 -23.43
C LYS A 184 -18.29 -20.55 -22.76
N ALA A 185 -18.32 -19.48 -21.96
CA ALA A 185 -17.20 -18.97 -21.16
C ALA A 185 -16.92 -19.77 -19.87
N GLY A 186 -17.78 -20.73 -19.49
CA GLY A 186 -17.65 -21.53 -18.28
C GLY A 186 -18.32 -20.92 -17.04
N PHE A 187 -19.18 -19.92 -17.22
CA PHE A 187 -20.01 -19.36 -16.14
C PHE A 187 -21.36 -20.03 -16.10
N VAL A 188 -21.96 -20.13 -14.90
CA VAL A 188 -23.27 -20.76 -14.73
C VAL A 188 -24.26 -19.79 -14.06
N PRO A 189 -24.66 -18.70 -14.75
CA PRO A 189 -25.63 -17.74 -14.22
C PRO A 189 -27.04 -18.34 -14.18
N ARG A 190 -27.94 -17.69 -13.44
CA ARG A 190 -29.38 -17.93 -13.57
C ARG A 190 -29.97 -16.87 -14.51
N LEU A 191 -30.76 -17.29 -15.50
CA LEU A 191 -31.58 -16.39 -16.30
C LEU A 191 -33.03 -16.41 -15.77
N ARG A 192 -33.49 -15.28 -15.25
CA ARG A 192 -34.86 -15.13 -14.73
C ARG A 192 -35.71 -14.31 -15.68
N ALA A 193 -36.75 -14.90 -16.23
CA ALA A 193 -37.81 -14.21 -16.95
C ALA A 193 -38.83 -13.64 -15.94
N ALA A 194 -39.19 -12.38 -16.10
CA ALA A 194 -40.24 -11.73 -15.30
C ALA A 194 -40.98 -10.69 -16.13
N GLY A 195 -42.11 -11.11 -16.72
CA GLY A 195 -42.83 -10.31 -17.70
C GLY A 195 -41.96 -10.05 -18.93
N SER A 196 -41.93 -8.82 -19.41
CA SER A 196 -41.13 -8.42 -20.58
C SER A 196 -39.65 -8.13 -20.27
N LYS A 197 -39.11 -8.63 -19.15
CA LYS A 197 -37.73 -8.37 -18.71
C LYS A 197 -37.02 -9.65 -18.30
N TYR A 198 -35.76 -9.73 -18.68
CA TYR A 198 -34.90 -10.88 -18.47
C TYR A 198 -33.70 -10.46 -17.60
N TYR A 199 -33.42 -11.23 -16.56
CA TYR A 199 -32.36 -10.91 -15.60
C TYR A 199 -31.34 -12.04 -15.56
N LEU A 200 -30.08 -11.73 -15.90
CA LEU A 200 -28.95 -12.63 -15.70
C LEU A 200 -28.36 -12.37 -14.31
N GLU A 201 -28.47 -13.35 -13.42
CA GLU A 201 -28.10 -13.23 -12.01
C GLU A 201 -26.88 -14.11 -11.71
N PHE A 202 -25.85 -13.48 -11.14
CA PHE A 202 -24.63 -14.12 -10.66
C PHE A 202 -24.56 -13.97 -9.15
N THR A 203 -24.34 -15.07 -8.43
CA THR A 203 -24.22 -15.09 -6.97
C THR A 203 -23.05 -15.95 -6.53
N GLY A 204 -22.44 -15.60 -5.39
CA GLY A 204 -21.36 -16.40 -4.78
C GLY A 204 -20.15 -16.56 -5.71
N GLY A 205 -19.64 -17.79 -5.85
CA GLY A 205 -18.47 -18.09 -6.68
C GLY A 205 -18.59 -17.65 -8.14
N ASN A 206 -19.78 -17.73 -8.74
CA ASN A 206 -20.01 -17.25 -10.12
C ASN A 206 -19.82 -15.73 -10.25
N ALA A 207 -20.21 -14.94 -9.24
CA ALA A 207 -20.02 -13.49 -9.27
C ALA A 207 -18.52 -13.10 -9.16
N VAL A 208 -17.75 -13.88 -8.39
CA VAL A 208 -16.31 -13.65 -8.16
C VAL A 208 -15.50 -14.04 -9.38
N ALA A 209 -15.82 -15.19 -9.95
CA ALA A 209 -15.26 -15.66 -11.19
C ALA A 209 -15.49 -14.63 -12.32
N LEU A 210 -16.71 -14.06 -12.38
CA LEU A 210 -17.02 -13.01 -13.33
C LEU A 210 -16.21 -11.73 -13.07
N ALA A 211 -16.00 -11.36 -11.81
CA ALA A 211 -15.17 -10.20 -11.46
C ALA A 211 -13.69 -10.37 -11.89
N ALA A 212 -13.16 -11.60 -11.90
CA ALA A 212 -11.79 -11.88 -12.34
C ALA A 212 -11.58 -11.59 -13.84
N VAL A 213 -12.63 -11.76 -14.66
CA VAL A 213 -12.56 -11.53 -16.11
C VAL A 213 -13.04 -10.15 -16.54
N MET A 214 -13.86 -9.46 -15.73
CA MET A 214 -14.34 -8.11 -16.01
C MET A 214 -13.37 -7.03 -15.53
N PRO A 215 -12.84 -6.17 -16.41
CA PRO A 215 -12.02 -5.03 -15.99
C PRO A 215 -12.79 -4.07 -15.08
N ALA A 216 -12.07 -3.34 -14.23
CA ALA A 216 -12.63 -2.38 -13.27
C ALA A 216 -13.56 -1.32 -13.90
N ALA A 217 -13.45 -1.04 -15.20
CA ALA A 217 -14.34 -0.10 -15.91
C ALA A 217 -15.82 -0.55 -16.00
N GLY A 218 -16.11 -1.86 -15.96
CA GLY A 218 -17.48 -2.39 -15.90
C GLY A 218 -18.05 -2.54 -14.49
N LEU A 219 -17.16 -2.47 -13.50
CA LEU A 219 -17.48 -2.47 -12.09
C LEU A 219 -17.57 -0.99 -11.68
N ASN A 220 -18.75 -0.36 -11.87
CA ASN A 220 -19.12 1.01 -11.42
C ASN A 220 -18.17 1.56 -10.33
N PRO A 221 -17.69 2.84 -10.38
CA PRO A 221 -16.51 3.47 -9.72
C PRO A 221 -15.96 3.01 -8.35
N LYS A 222 -16.59 2.07 -7.66
CA LYS A 222 -16.19 1.46 -6.41
C LYS A 222 -15.42 0.17 -6.67
N ALA A 223 -14.20 0.27 -7.21
CA ALA A 223 -13.23 -0.84 -7.24
C ALA A 223 -13.11 -1.55 -5.88
N GLU A 224 -13.32 -0.82 -4.77
CA GLU A 224 -13.40 -1.36 -3.40
C GLU A 224 -14.50 -2.40 -3.18
N LYS A 225 -15.67 -2.29 -3.85
CA LYS A 225 -16.75 -3.27 -3.72
C LYS A 225 -16.36 -4.61 -4.35
N ALA A 226 -15.66 -4.58 -5.48
CA ALA A 226 -15.17 -5.78 -6.16
C ALA A 226 -14.06 -6.46 -5.36
N VAL A 227 -13.11 -5.69 -4.82
CA VAL A 227 -12.06 -6.22 -3.92
C VAL A 227 -12.67 -6.86 -2.67
N ASN A 228 -13.66 -6.20 -2.05
CA ASN A 228 -14.35 -6.75 -0.89
C ASN A 228 -15.18 -8.00 -1.20
N MET A 229 -15.77 -8.09 -2.39
CA MET A 229 -16.45 -9.29 -2.89
C MET A 229 -15.44 -10.43 -3.06
N PHE A 230 -14.31 -10.19 -3.73
CA PHE A 230 -13.25 -11.17 -3.97
C PHE A 230 -12.73 -11.73 -2.64
N ARG A 231 -12.39 -10.85 -1.69
CA ARG A 231 -11.89 -11.23 -0.35
C ARG A 231 -12.83 -12.19 0.38
N LYS A 232 -14.12 -11.82 0.49
CA LYS A 232 -15.12 -12.59 1.24
C LYS A 232 -15.41 -13.97 0.65
N GLU A 233 -15.24 -14.11 -0.65
CA GLU A 233 -15.55 -15.36 -1.34
C GLU A 233 -14.32 -16.26 -1.44
N THR A 234 -13.10 -15.70 -1.39
CA THR A 234 -11.89 -16.50 -1.13
C THR A 234 -11.95 -17.19 0.23
N GLU A 235 -12.44 -16.52 1.28
CA GLU A 235 -12.66 -17.13 2.61
C GLU A 235 -13.63 -18.34 2.56
N LYS A 236 -14.47 -18.43 1.52
CA LYS A 236 -15.41 -19.53 1.29
C LYS A 236 -14.88 -20.60 0.31
N GLY A 237 -13.64 -20.47 -0.14
CA GLY A 237 -13.02 -21.42 -1.09
C GLY A 237 -13.37 -21.21 -2.57
N ASN A 238 -13.98 -20.08 -2.94
CA ASN A 238 -14.34 -19.81 -4.35
C ASN A 238 -13.17 -19.24 -5.18
N VAL A 239 -12.07 -18.88 -4.53
CA VAL A 239 -10.81 -18.48 -5.17
C VAL A 239 -9.71 -19.37 -4.62
N ASP A 240 -9.06 -20.10 -5.51
CA ASP A 240 -7.96 -20.99 -5.16
C ASP A 240 -6.63 -20.28 -5.42
N VAL A 241 -5.70 -20.38 -4.47
CA VAL A 241 -4.35 -19.82 -4.57
C VAL A 241 -3.40 -20.92 -4.13
N LYS A 242 -2.56 -21.39 -5.04
CA LYS A 242 -1.68 -22.54 -4.84
C LYS A 242 -0.26 -22.25 -5.25
N LEU A 243 0.68 -22.69 -4.42
CA LEU A 243 2.07 -22.81 -4.79
C LEU A 243 2.25 -24.02 -5.71
N VAL A 244 2.60 -23.77 -6.97
CA VAL A 244 2.81 -24.82 -7.98
C VAL A 244 4.22 -25.39 -7.86
N ASP A 245 5.22 -24.51 -7.85
CA ASP A 245 6.62 -24.89 -7.90
C ASP A 245 7.52 -23.83 -7.27
N VAL A 246 8.70 -24.24 -6.82
CA VAL A 246 9.80 -23.36 -6.41
C VAL A 246 11.09 -23.89 -7.00
N GLN A 247 11.77 -23.07 -7.79
CA GLN A 247 12.99 -23.46 -8.51
C GLN A 247 14.18 -22.61 -8.10
N LYS A 248 15.36 -23.23 -8.01
CA LYS A 248 16.63 -22.51 -7.81
C LYS A 248 16.97 -21.66 -9.04
N THR A 249 17.48 -20.47 -8.81
CA THR A 249 18.02 -19.57 -9.84
C THR A 249 19.44 -19.14 -9.49
N LYS A 250 20.11 -18.40 -10.38
CA LYS A 250 21.44 -17.83 -10.09
C LYS A 250 21.41 -16.78 -8.97
N GLU A 251 20.28 -16.09 -8.79
CA GLU A 251 20.13 -14.94 -7.87
C GLU A 251 19.27 -15.27 -6.64
N GLY A 252 18.99 -16.55 -6.40
CA GLY A 252 18.12 -17.03 -5.31
C GLY A 252 17.16 -18.10 -5.82
N ALA A 253 15.85 -17.85 -5.75
CA ALA A 253 14.83 -18.79 -6.23
C ALA A 253 13.66 -18.09 -6.93
N VAL A 254 12.84 -18.84 -7.66
CA VAL A 254 11.59 -18.36 -8.26
C VAL A 254 10.46 -19.29 -7.88
N ALA A 255 9.36 -18.71 -7.41
CA ALA A 255 8.14 -19.42 -7.06
C ALA A 255 7.07 -19.17 -8.12
N THR A 256 6.36 -20.23 -8.51
CA THR A 256 5.22 -20.16 -9.42
C THR A 256 3.94 -20.33 -8.61
N ILE A 257 3.07 -19.34 -8.65
CA ILE A 257 1.82 -19.28 -7.88
C ILE A 257 0.65 -19.26 -8.86
N ASN A 258 -0.21 -20.25 -8.77
CA ASN A 258 -1.44 -20.31 -9.55
C ASN A 258 -2.59 -19.68 -8.77
N VAL A 259 -3.37 -18.83 -9.45
CA VAL A 259 -4.60 -18.25 -8.93
C VAL A 259 -5.72 -18.64 -9.86
N LYS A 260 -6.78 -19.23 -9.28
CA LYS A 260 -7.95 -19.70 -10.03
C LYS A 260 -9.24 -19.16 -9.42
N ALA A 261 -10.11 -18.64 -10.27
CA ALA A 261 -11.43 -18.15 -9.90
C ALA A 261 -12.44 -18.54 -10.99
N GLY A 262 -13.19 -19.62 -10.77
CA GLY A 262 -14.08 -20.20 -11.77
C GLY A 262 -13.33 -20.61 -13.06
N PRO A 263 -13.75 -20.14 -14.25
CA PRO A 263 -13.10 -20.50 -15.51
C PRO A 263 -11.81 -19.72 -15.77
N TRP A 264 -11.46 -18.74 -14.92
CA TRP A 264 -10.22 -17.99 -15.04
C TRP A 264 -9.12 -18.60 -14.19
N GLU A 265 -7.93 -18.73 -14.77
CA GLU A 265 -6.74 -19.31 -14.14
C GLU A 265 -5.48 -18.65 -14.70
N GLU A 266 -4.60 -18.18 -13.81
CA GLU A 266 -3.31 -17.60 -14.20
C GLU A 266 -2.19 -17.89 -13.21
N GLU A 267 -0.98 -17.94 -13.76
CA GLU A 267 0.25 -18.13 -13.01
C GLU A 267 1.00 -16.80 -12.80
N TYR A 268 1.56 -16.64 -11.61
CA TYR A 268 2.39 -15.52 -11.20
C TYR A 268 3.75 -16.03 -10.77
N ARG A 269 4.81 -15.33 -11.20
CA ARG A 269 6.19 -15.64 -10.81
C ARG A 269 6.65 -14.65 -9.75
N ALA A 270 7.02 -15.17 -8.59
CA ALA A 270 7.63 -14.41 -7.50
C ALA A 270 9.11 -14.79 -7.39
N TYR A 271 9.99 -13.83 -7.64
CA TYR A 271 11.43 -13.98 -7.56
C TYR A 271 11.89 -13.68 -6.14
N LEU A 272 12.54 -14.65 -5.51
CA LEU A 272 13.15 -14.55 -4.19
C LEU A 272 14.61 -14.13 -4.39
N LYS A 273 14.83 -12.82 -4.57
CA LYS A 273 16.14 -12.22 -4.83
C LYS A 273 16.86 -11.95 -3.51
N GLU A 274 18.16 -11.67 -3.55
CA GLU A 274 19.02 -11.44 -2.39
C GLU A 274 18.48 -10.44 -1.34
N ARG A 275 17.64 -9.48 -1.76
CA ARG A 275 17.12 -8.38 -0.92
C ARG A 275 15.60 -8.33 -0.80
N GLU A 276 14.86 -9.02 -1.67
CA GLU A 276 13.40 -8.96 -1.68
C GLU A 276 12.75 -10.11 -2.46
N VAL A 277 11.52 -10.42 -2.08
CA VAL A 277 10.51 -11.13 -2.88
C VAL A 277 9.84 -10.15 -3.83
N VAL A 278 9.98 -10.35 -5.15
CA VAL A 278 9.38 -9.49 -6.19
C VAL A 278 8.53 -10.30 -7.13
N LEU A 279 7.27 -9.90 -7.31
CA LEU A 279 6.42 -10.42 -8.38
C LEU A 279 6.68 -9.62 -9.65
N GLU A 280 7.13 -10.28 -10.71
CA GLU A 280 7.48 -9.65 -11.99
C GLU A 280 6.76 -10.33 -13.16
N PHE A 281 6.26 -9.52 -14.09
CA PHE A 281 5.72 -9.97 -15.37
C PHE A 281 5.97 -8.90 -16.43
N ASN A 282 6.40 -9.30 -17.63
CA ASN A 282 6.57 -8.39 -18.76
C ASN A 282 6.11 -9.02 -20.08
N SER A 283 5.51 -8.22 -20.96
CA SER A 283 5.01 -8.66 -22.27
C SER A 283 4.94 -7.49 -23.25
N THR A 284 4.96 -7.79 -24.55
CA THR A 284 4.60 -6.85 -25.62
C THR A 284 3.08 -6.75 -25.80
N ASP A 285 2.35 -7.78 -25.37
CA ASP A 285 0.89 -7.81 -25.30
C ASP A 285 0.40 -6.99 -24.09
N VAL A 286 -0.18 -5.83 -24.38
CA VAL A 286 -0.71 -4.90 -23.37
C VAL A 286 -1.91 -5.46 -22.64
N ASP A 287 -2.80 -6.19 -23.33
CA ASP A 287 -4.03 -6.71 -22.75
C ASP A 287 -3.70 -7.77 -21.71
N ARG A 288 -2.72 -8.63 -22.00
CA ARG A 288 -2.22 -9.64 -21.05
C ARG A 288 -1.62 -9.02 -19.79
N VAL A 289 -0.91 -7.90 -19.91
CA VAL A 289 -0.37 -7.18 -18.73
C VAL A 289 -1.50 -6.55 -17.93
N HIS A 290 -2.46 -5.91 -18.57
CA HIS A 290 -3.61 -5.31 -17.89
C HIS A 290 -4.49 -6.37 -17.20
N GLN A 291 -4.67 -7.55 -17.81
CA GLN A 291 -5.38 -8.69 -17.23
C GLN A 291 -4.71 -9.19 -15.95
N LYS A 292 -3.40 -9.47 -15.99
CA LYS A 292 -2.67 -9.91 -14.78
C LYS A 292 -2.69 -8.87 -13.67
N ALA A 293 -2.50 -7.58 -14.01
CA ALA A 293 -2.59 -6.51 -13.03
C ALA A 293 -3.99 -6.40 -12.42
N HIS A 294 -5.05 -6.61 -13.21
CA HIS A 294 -6.43 -6.57 -12.74
C HIS A 294 -6.68 -7.59 -11.61
N VAL A 295 -6.29 -8.85 -11.80
CA VAL A 295 -6.50 -9.86 -10.75
C VAL A 295 -5.60 -9.63 -9.54
N LEU A 296 -4.35 -9.18 -9.72
CA LEU A 296 -3.53 -8.75 -8.59
C LEU A 296 -4.22 -7.66 -7.74
N ARG A 297 -4.91 -6.70 -8.38
CA ARG A 297 -5.71 -5.70 -7.66
C ARG A 297 -6.88 -6.30 -6.91
N LEU A 298 -7.56 -7.31 -7.47
CA LEU A 298 -8.61 -8.06 -6.77
C LEU A 298 -8.06 -8.82 -5.56
N LEU A 299 -6.81 -9.28 -5.63
CA LEU A 299 -6.07 -9.87 -4.52
C LEU A 299 -5.64 -8.86 -3.44
N GLY A 300 -5.89 -7.56 -3.66
CA GLY A 300 -5.48 -6.46 -2.79
C GLY A 300 -4.07 -5.94 -3.04
N VAL A 301 -3.39 -6.44 -4.07
CA VAL A 301 -2.03 -6.02 -4.46
C VAL A 301 -2.14 -4.75 -5.32
N ARG A 302 -1.42 -3.69 -4.94
CA ARG A 302 -1.28 -2.48 -5.77
C ARG A 302 -0.37 -2.77 -6.99
N ALA A 303 -0.96 -3.32 -8.05
CA ALA A 303 -0.27 -3.62 -9.31
C ALA A 303 -0.66 -2.63 -10.40
N GLU A 304 0.32 -1.84 -10.86
CA GLU A 304 0.17 -0.88 -11.97
C GLU A 304 1.05 -1.30 -13.15
N PRO A 305 0.45 -1.57 -14.33
CA PRO A 305 1.20 -1.73 -15.57
C PRO A 305 2.04 -0.49 -15.87
N LYS A 306 3.32 -0.69 -16.18
CA LYS A 306 4.25 0.36 -16.60
C LYS A 306 4.80 0.02 -17.98
N LYS A 307 5.06 1.04 -18.79
CA LYS A 307 5.69 0.88 -20.12
C LYS A 307 7.14 1.31 -20.07
N LYS A 308 8.05 0.45 -20.57
CA LYS A 308 9.46 0.78 -20.80
C LYS A 308 9.84 0.32 -22.20
N ARG A 309 10.19 1.27 -23.07
CA ARG A 309 10.37 1.03 -24.52
C ARG A 309 9.11 0.40 -25.13
N ASN A 310 9.23 -0.75 -25.79
CA ASN A 310 8.14 -1.47 -26.42
C ASN A 310 7.58 -2.61 -25.56
N VAL A 311 7.90 -2.64 -24.26
CA VAL A 311 7.48 -3.71 -23.34
C VAL A 311 6.70 -3.11 -22.17
N TRP A 312 5.58 -3.75 -21.85
CA TRP A 312 4.78 -3.49 -20.67
C TRP A 312 5.19 -4.43 -19.55
N TYR A 313 5.23 -3.93 -18.30
CA TYR A 313 5.65 -4.74 -17.15
C TYR A 313 4.88 -4.40 -15.87
N ILE A 314 4.78 -5.40 -15.00
CA ILE A 314 4.33 -5.32 -13.60
C ILE A 314 5.53 -5.70 -12.74
N SER A 315 5.80 -4.91 -11.71
CA SER A 315 6.82 -5.21 -10.70
C SER A 315 6.29 -4.79 -9.34
N VAL A 316 6.17 -5.76 -8.43
CA VAL A 316 5.58 -5.59 -7.10
C VAL A 316 6.55 -6.13 -6.06
N SER A 317 7.00 -5.27 -5.15
CA SER A 317 7.96 -5.61 -4.09
C SER A 317 7.31 -6.32 -2.90
N THR A 318 8.16 -6.90 -2.04
CA THR A 318 7.73 -7.66 -0.84
C THR A 318 6.84 -6.83 0.07
N ASN A 319 7.13 -5.53 0.22
CA ASN A 319 6.31 -4.65 1.05
C ASN A 319 4.88 -4.58 0.50
N THR A 320 4.75 -4.34 -0.81
CA THR A 320 3.43 -4.27 -1.46
C THR A 320 2.69 -5.60 -1.39
N LEU A 321 3.42 -6.73 -1.49
CA LEU A 321 2.85 -8.08 -1.34
C LEU A 321 2.42 -8.38 0.11
N ALA A 322 3.16 -7.86 1.09
CA ALA A 322 2.88 -8.04 2.51
C ALA A 322 1.85 -7.06 3.06
N ASP A 323 1.27 -6.18 2.23
CA ASP A 323 0.23 -5.23 2.66
C ASP A 323 -0.96 -5.96 3.31
N ARG A 324 -1.45 -5.50 4.47
CA ARG A 324 -2.63 -6.07 5.14
C ARG A 324 -3.90 -6.12 4.27
N ARG A 325 -3.98 -5.28 3.24
CA ARG A 325 -5.08 -5.30 2.26
C ARG A 325 -4.98 -6.47 1.29
N VAL A 326 -3.78 -7.01 1.09
CA VAL A 326 -3.55 -8.23 0.32
C VAL A 326 -4.14 -9.41 1.06
N LEU A 327 -4.83 -10.27 0.31
CA LEU A 327 -5.49 -11.45 0.85
C LEU A 327 -4.52 -12.31 1.68
N PRO A 328 -4.89 -12.68 2.92
CA PRO A 328 -4.06 -13.52 3.79
C PRO A 328 -3.60 -14.81 3.10
N LYS A 329 -4.49 -15.48 2.35
CA LYS A 329 -4.15 -16.72 1.65
C LYS A 329 -3.06 -16.53 0.58
N PHE A 330 -3.05 -15.39 -0.11
CA PHE A 330 -2.01 -15.08 -1.09
C PHE A 330 -0.67 -14.79 -0.42
N ARG A 331 -0.69 -14.08 0.71
CA ARG A 331 0.51 -13.84 1.53
C ARG A 331 1.07 -15.13 2.13
N GLU A 332 0.21 -16.03 2.60
CA GLU A 332 0.62 -17.33 3.13
C GLU A 332 1.31 -18.17 2.05
N VAL A 333 0.75 -18.24 0.84
CA VAL A 333 1.36 -18.98 -0.27
C VAL A 333 2.74 -18.41 -0.66
N LEU A 334 2.92 -17.10 -0.60
CA LEU A 334 4.23 -16.47 -0.78
C LEU A 334 5.20 -16.84 0.37
N ALA A 335 4.73 -16.86 1.61
CA ALA A 335 5.54 -17.24 2.77
C ALA A 335 5.96 -18.72 2.71
N GLU A 336 5.04 -19.62 2.35
CA GLU A 336 5.32 -21.03 2.10
C GLU A 336 6.41 -21.21 1.01
N ALA A 337 6.38 -20.39 -0.04
CA ALA A 337 7.39 -20.42 -1.09
C ALA A 337 8.77 -20.00 -0.59
N VAL A 338 8.83 -18.95 0.23
CA VAL A 338 10.07 -18.52 0.90
C VAL A 338 10.59 -19.62 1.83
N GLU A 339 9.72 -20.24 2.61
CA GLU A 339 10.07 -21.33 3.53
C GLU A 339 10.64 -22.56 2.79
N ARG A 340 10.06 -22.92 1.64
CA ARG A 340 10.62 -23.98 0.79
C ARG A 340 11.99 -23.61 0.22
N ALA A 341 12.17 -22.39 -0.26
CA ALA A 341 13.46 -21.94 -0.77
C ALA A 341 14.54 -21.92 0.34
N MET A 342 14.15 -21.51 1.55
CA MET A 342 15.03 -21.49 2.74
C MET A 342 15.46 -22.89 3.14
N ARG A 343 14.52 -23.84 3.25
CA ARG A 343 14.82 -25.25 3.59
C ARG A 343 15.79 -25.91 2.61
N ASN A 344 15.75 -25.51 1.35
CA ASN A 344 16.66 -26.02 0.31
C ASN A 344 17.99 -25.24 0.22
N GLY A 345 18.23 -24.24 1.08
CA GLY A 345 19.44 -23.41 1.08
C GLY A 345 19.58 -22.51 -0.14
N TRP A 346 18.47 -22.11 -0.78
CA TRP A 346 18.48 -21.25 -1.97
C TRP A 346 18.39 -19.76 -1.63
N VAL A 347 17.98 -19.44 -0.42
CA VAL A 347 17.91 -18.09 0.14
C VAL A 347 18.49 -18.08 1.54
N ASP A 348 19.03 -16.94 1.95
CA ASP A 348 19.57 -16.73 3.30
C ASP A 348 18.49 -16.92 4.38
N ALA A 349 18.80 -17.66 5.43
CA ALA A 349 17.84 -18.08 6.45
C ALA A 349 17.31 -16.90 7.27
N GLU A 350 18.19 -15.99 7.70
CA GLU A 350 17.79 -14.84 8.51
C GLU A 350 16.85 -13.89 7.73
N LYS A 351 17.16 -13.66 6.45
CA LYS A 351 16.30 -12.86 5.56
C LYS A 351 14.98 -13.57 5.26
N ALA A 352 15.02 -14.87 5.03
CA ALA A 352 13.83 -15.67 4.73
C ALA A 352 12.85 -15.71 5.90
N GLU A 353 13.33 -15.95 7.13
CA GLU A 353 12.51 -15.87 8.35
C GLU A 353 11.82 -14.53 8.47
N TRP A 354 12.54 -13.44 8.18
CA TRP A 354 11.99 -12.11 8.21
C TRP A 354 10.93 -11.87 7.12
N TRP A 355 11.15 -12.28 5.87
CA TRP A 355 10.13 -12.20 4.82
C TRP A 355 8.89 -13.02 5.16
N ILE A 356 9.07 -14.24 5.71
CA ILE A 356 7.98 -15.10 6.15
C ILE A 356 7.14 -14.40 7.22
N LYS A 357 7.79 -13.84 8.25
CA LYS A 357 7.11 -13.08 9.30
C LYS A 357 6.31 -11.92 8.70
N LYS A 358 6.96 -11.11 7.85
CA LYS A 358 6.36 -9.95 7.18
C LYS A 358 5.13 -10.33 6.36
N LEU A 359 5.24 -11.39 5.56
CA LEU A 359 4.16 -11.89 4.72
C LEU A 359 3.02 -12.45 5.57
N ARG A 360 3.28 -13.25 6.61
CA ARG A 360 2.24 -13.85 7.45
C ARG A 360 1.49 -12.82 8.30
N GLU A 361 2.21 -11.97 9.02
CA GLU A 361 1.62 -10.95 9.89
C GLU A 361 0.87 -9.89 9.08
N GLY A 362 1.40 -9.57 7.90
CA GLY A 362 0.91 -8.50 7.06
C GLY A 362 1.32 -7.15 7.64
N VAL A 363 2.08 -6.40 6.87
CA VAL A 363 2.44 -5.03 7.21
C VAL A 363 1.37 -4.09 6.71
N THR A 364 1.02 -3.08 7.49
CA THR A 364 0.44 -1.90 6.87
C THR A 364 1.55 -1.33 6.01
N VAL A 365 1.46 -1.41 4.67
CA VAL A 365 2.40 -0.66 3.82
C VAL A 365 2.12 0.79 4.13
N ALA A 366 2.99 1.32 4.96
CA ALA A 366 2.74 2.47 5.77
C ALA A 366 2.50 3.69 4.90
N GLU A 367 1.22 3.98 4.65
CA GLU A 367 0.78 5.37 4.51
C GLU A 367 0.87 6.09 5.86
N ASP A 368 1.19 5.42 6.98
CA ASP A 368 1.31 6.00 8.32
C ASP A 368 2.72 6.43 8.72
N LYS A 369 3.81 5.77 8.26
CA LYS A 369 5.21 6.07 8.68
C LYS A 369 6.25 6.09 7.54
N PRO A 370 7.33 6.90 7.63
CA PRO A 370 8.28 7.12 6.54
C PRO A 370 9.29 5.99 6.37
N MET A 371 9.62 5.61 5.14
CA MET A 371 10.64 4.59 4.86
C MET A 371 12.07 5.12 5.05
N PHE A 372 12.55 5.18 6.30
CA PHE A 372 13.88 5.70 6.64
C PHE A 372 14.99 4.84 6.07
N LYS A 373 15.99 5.48 5.46
CA LYS A 373 17.29 4.90 5.21
C LYS A 373 18.15 5.14 6.46
N ILE A 374 18.62 4.06 7.07
CA ILE A 374 19.44 4.09 8.28
C ILE A 374 20.83 3.58 7.92
N GLN A 375 21.85 4.37 8.20
CA GLN A 375 23.25 4.02 7.93
C GLN A 375 24.14 4.49 9.07
N VAL A 376 25.22 3.76 9.31
CA VAL A 376 26.30 4.22 10.17
C VAL A 376 27.24 5.09 9.34
N VAL A 377 27.41 6.35 9.76
CA VAL A 377 28.31 7.33 9.14
C VAL A 377 29.14 7.95 10.25
N ASP A 378 30.47 7.88 10.14
CA ASP A 378 31.41 8.42 11.13
C ASP A 378 31.07 8.00 12.57
N ASN A 379 30.88 6.68 12.74
CA ASN A 379 30.47 6.04 13.99
C ASN A 379 29.09 6.46 14.54
N SER A 380 28.31 7.28 13.83
CA SER A 380 26.99 7.80 14.25
C SER A 380 25.86 7.31 13.35
N LEU A 381 24.62 7.30 13.87
CA LEU A 381 23.45 6.91 13.08
C LEU A 381 22.90 8.07 12.24
N ALA A 382 22.80 7.84 10.93
CA ALA A 382 22.08 8.69 9.99
C ALA A 382 20.72 8.05 9.66
N ILE A 383 19.64 8.63 10.19
CA ILE A 383 18.25 8.16 10.01
C ILE A 383 17.52 9.16 9.10
N VAL A 384 17.42 8.87 7.80
CA VAL A 384 16.94 9.85 6.80
C VAL A 384 15.87 9.27 5.89
N TYR A 385 14.74 9.96 5.78
CA TYR A 385 13.69 9.71 4.79
C TYR A 385 13.76 10.77 3.69
N HIS A 386 13.79 10.36 2.42
CA HIS A 386 13.75 11.26 1.28
C HIS A 386 12.36 11.28 0.64
N ALA A 387 11.81 12.47 0.41
CA ALA A 387 10.49 12.64 -0.16
C ALA A 387 10.51 13.51 -1.42
N ILE A 388 9.73 13.12 -2.41
CA ILE A 388 9.39 13.95 -3.57
C ILE A 388 8.10 14.73 -3.30
N SER A 389 7.18 14.16 -2.51
CA SER A 389 5.94 14.82 -2.09
C SER A 389 6.14 15.60 -0.79
N GLY A 390 5.90 16.91 -0.83
CA GLY A 390 5.91 17.77 0.36
C GLY A 390 4.74 17.50 1.31
N GLU A 391 3.61 17.01 0.80
CA GLU A 391 2.40 16.77 1.61
C GLU A 391 2.58 15.62 2.60
N ARG A 392 3.14 14.49 2.14
CA ARG A 392 3.51 13.37 3.03
C ARG A 392 4.54 13.78 4.07
N LEU A 393 5.52 14.59 3.66
CA LEU A 393 6.56 15.08 4.56
C LEU A 393 5.94 15.92 5.70
N LYS A 394 4.97 16.79 5.37
CA LYS A 394 4.23 17.58 6.37
C LYS A 394 3.42 16.71 7.33
N GLN A 395 2.78 15.65 6.82
CA GLN A 395 2.01 14.73 7.66
C GLN A 395 2.90 14.04 8.71
N TYR A 396 4.08 13.54 8.32
CA TYR A 396 5.01 12.91 9.26
C TYR A 396 5.57 13.89 10.29
N VAL A 397 5.88 15.12 9.86
CA VAL A 397 6.30 16.19 10.79
C VAL A 397 5.22 16.44 11.83
N LYS A 398 3.96 16.56 11.40
CA LYS A 398 2.83 16.79 12.31
C LYS A 398 2.68 15.68 13.34
N GLN A 399 2.82 14.41 12.94
CA GLN A 399 2.74 13.29 13.86
C GLN A 399 3.86 13.32 14.92
N LEU A 400 5.08 13.72 14.55
CA LEU A 400 6.18 13.86 15.49
C LEU A 400 5.94 15.02 16.46
N GLU A 401 5.43 16.15 15.97
CA GLU A 401 5.07 17.31 16.81
C GLU A 401 3.93 16.97 17.78
N GLU A 402 2.90 16.22 17.34
CA GLU A 402 1.80 15.74 18.18
C GLU A 402 2.27 14.78 19.28
N LEU A 403 3.40 14.09 19.09
CA LEU A 403 4.06 13.27 20.12
C LEU A 403 4.89 14.10 21.11
N GLY A 404 5.02 15.41 20.89
CA GLY A 404 5.89 16.28 21.67
C GLY A 404 7.35 16.27 21.23
N LEU A 405 7.66 15.83 20.01
CA LEU A 405 9.01 15.97 19.46
C LEU A 405 9.23 17.38 18.89
N GLU A 406 10.39 17.97 19.18
CA GLU A 406 10.73 19.33 18.77
C GLU A 406 11.56 19.36 17.48
N LYS A 407 11.09 20.12 16.50
CA LYS A 407 11.81 20.39 15.26
C LYS A 407 13.12 21.14 15.54
N GLY A 408 14.21 20.70 14.93
CA GLY A 408 15.57 21.22 15.14
C GLY A 408 16.34 20.47 16.23
N ILE A 409 15.66 19.78 17.14
CA ILE A 409 16.26 19.01 18.24
C ILE A 409 16.08 17.51 18.00
N HIS A 410 14.84 17.04 17.93
CA HIS A 410 14.50 15.62 17.79
C HIS A 410 14.42 15.19 16.32
N PHE A 411 14.07 16.11 15.43
CA PHE A 411 14.09 15.86 13.99
C PHE A 411 14.37 17.13 13.20
N THR A 412 14.83 16.99 11.96
CA THR A 412 15.03 18.10 11.02
C THR A 412 14.31 17.80 9.71
N VAL A 413 13.80 18.83 9.05
CA VAL A 413 13.04 18.69 7.81
C VAL A 413 13.47 19.74 6.80
N LYS A 414 13.62 19.31 5.54
CA LYS A 414 13.82 20.17 4.37
C LYS A 414 12.74 19.86 3.35
N GLN A 415 12.02 20.88 2.90
CA GLN A 415 10.97 20.71 1.89
C GLN A 415 11.56 20.40 0.51
N PRO A 416 10.84 19.66 -0.35
CA PRO A 416 11.19 19.54 -1.76
C PRO A 416 10.93 20.87 -2.50
N GLU A 417 11.90 21.33 -3.29
CA GLU A 417 11.86 22.58 -4.08
C GLU A 417 12.53 22.33 -5.44
N ASP A 418 11.98 22.88 -6.52
CA ASP A 418 12.54 22.86 -7.89
C ASP A 418 13.08 21.49 -8.35
N GLY A 419 12.27 20.44 -8.20
CA GLY A 419 12.64 19.08 -8.61
C GLY A 419 13.70 18.41 -7.71
N LYS A 420 14.19 19.08 -6.66
CA LYS A 420 15.08 18.49 -5.65
C LYS A 420 14.25 17.82 -4.56
N LYS A 421 14.71 16.64 -4.13
CA LYS A 421 14.06 15.86 -3.05
C LYS A 421 14.18 16.60 -1.72
N GLY A 422 13.08 16.68 -0.99
CA GLY A 422 13.06 17.03 0.43
C GLY A 422 13.55 15.86 1.29
N HIS A 423 13.73 16.11 2.58
CA HIS A 423 14.05 15.05 3.54
C HIS A 423 13.51 15.33 4.94
N LEU A 424 13.26 14.26 5.68
CA LEU A 424 13.01 14.22 7.12
C LEU A 424 14.12 13.40 7.75
N ARG A 425 14.80 13.94 8.76
CA ARG A 425 15.84 13.24 9.51
C ARG A 425 15.46 13.18 10.98
N ILE A 426 15.47 11.98 11.56
CA ILE A 426 15.38 11.79 13.01
C ILE A 426 16.79 11.91 13.60
N THR A 427 16.95 12.70 14.65
CA THR A 427 18.23 12.83 15.34
C THR A 427 18.39 11.69 16.36
N VAL A 428 19.62 11.46 16.83
CA VAL A 428 19.87 10.51 17.93
C VAL A 428 19.07 10.88 19.18
N GLU A 429 18.88 12.18 19.41
CA GLU A 429 18.07 12.70 20.51
C GLU A 429 16.57 12.44 20.31
N GLY A 430 16.08 12.46 19.06
CA GLY A 430 14.73 12.06 18.74
C GLY A 430 14.45 10.59 19.05
N VAL A 431 15.42 9.69 18.86
CA VAL A 431 15.30 8.27 19.21
C VAL A 431 15.18 8.11 20.72
N ARG A 432 16.07 8.74 21.49
CA ARG A 432 16.02 8.71 22.97
C ARG A 432 14.70 9.26 23.50
N LYS A 433 14.21 10.36 22.92
CA LYS A 433 12.94 10.95 23.32
C LYS A 433 11.75 10.03 23.03
N LEU A 434 11.77 9.30 21.90
CA LEU A 434 10.74 8.31 21.60
C LEU A 434 10.71 7.20 22.67
N GLU A 435 11.85 6.62 23.05
CA GLU A 435 11.86 5.59 24.12
C GLU A 435 11.46 6.17 25.49
N GLU A 436 11.92 7.38 25.81
CA GLU A 436 11.49 8.06 27.03
C GLU A 436 9.95 8.20 27.08
N LEU A 437 9.34 8.58 25.96
CA LEU A 437 7.88 8.65 25.85
C LEU A 437 7.23 7.28 26.01
N VAL A 438 7.79 6.21 25.45
CA VAL A 438 7.29 4.83 25.63
C VAL A 438 7.23 4.44 27.11
N ARG A 439 8.27 4.78 27.87
CA ARG A 439 8.40 4.40 29.29
C ARG A 439 7.60 5.30 30.24
N HIS A 440 7.66 6.60 30.00
CA HIS A 440 7.31 7.60 31.03
C HIS A 440 6.18 8.54 30.63
N ALA A 441 5.66 8.50 29.40
CA ALA A 441 4.50 9.34 29.07
C ALA A 441 3.26 8.90 29.86
N GLU A 442 2.60 9.85 30.49
CA GLU A 442 1.36 9.61 31.26
C GLU A 442 0.21 9.15 30.34
N ASP A 443 0.16 9.69 29.12
CA ASP A 443 -0.85 9.36 28.11
C ASP A 443 -0.56 8.00 27.43
N PRO A 444 -1.44 6.99 27.60
CA PRO A 444 -1.30 5.69 26.93
C PRO A 444 -1.27 5.76 25.40
N GLU A 445 -1.96 6.72 24.78
CA GLU A 445 -1.97 6.89 23.33
C GLU A 445 -0.62 7.44 22.82
N ILE A 446 0.00 8.36 23.57
CA ILE A 446 1.36 8.84 23.27
C ILE A 446 2.36 7.69 23.38
N ARG A 447 2.28 6.87 24.45
CA ARG A 447 3.13 5.68 24.62
C ARG A 447 3.04 4.74 23.42
N ALA A 448 1.82 4.35 23.04
CA ALA A 448 1.59 3.44 21.93
C ALA A 448 2.08 4.01 20.59
N LYS A 449 1.83 5.30 20.32
CA LYS A 449 2.30 5.94 19.08
C LYS A 449 3.84 6.07 19.05
N ALA A 450 4.47 6.43 20.16
CA ALA A 450 5.93 6.50 20.27
C ALA A 450 6.56 5.11 20.06
N GLU A 451 5.98 4.07 20.66
CA GLU A 451 6.42 2.68 20.50
C GLU A 451 6.33 2.23 19.04
N GLN A 452 5.25 2.58 18.33
CA GLN A 452 5.14 2.28 16.91
C GLN A 452 6.21 2.98 16.06
N TRP A 453 6.59 4.23 16.40
CA TRP A 453 7.67 4.92 15.71
C TRP A 453 9.03 4.26 16.00
N LEU A 454 9.25 3.84 17.24
CA LEU A 454 10.50 3.21 17.66
C LEU A 454 10.68 1.83 17.04
N ASN A 455 9.64 0.99 17.08
CA ASN A 455 9.62 -0.31 16.42
C ASN A 455 9.88 -0.18 14.92
N HIS A 456 9.27 0.82 14.28
CA HIS A 456 9.53 1.11 12.87
C HIS A 456 10.99 1.50 12.60
N LEU A 457 11.62 2.32 13.46
CA LEU A 457 13.04 2.65 13.33
C LEU A 457 13.95 1.42 13.51
N LEU A 458 13.66 0.57 14.49
CA LEU A 458 14.39 -0.70 14.73
C LEU A 458 14.30 -1.65 13.53
N GLU A 459 13.10 -1.81 12.97
CA GLU A 459 12.88 -2.57 11.74
C GLU A 459 13.69 -1.99 10.57
N ARG A 460 13.64 -0.67 10.38
CA ARG A 460 14.38 0.02 9.30
C ARG A 460 15.90 -0.05 9.49
N ALA A 461 16.39 -0.09 10.71
CA ALA A 461 17.82 -0.22 11.00
C ALA A 461 18.31 -1.58 10.52
N ARG A 462 17.56 -2.65 10.84
CA ARG A 462 17.83 -4.01 10.34
C ARG A 462 17.73 -4.10 8.82
N GLU A 463 16.67 -3.55 8.22
CA GLU A 463 16.42 -3.64 6.77
C GLU A 463 17.44 -2.86 5.91
N SER A 464 17.88 -1.68 6.36
CA SER A 464 18.66 -0.75 5.52
C SER A 464 20.07 -0.46 5.99
N GLY A 465 20.36 -0.66 7.27
CA GLY A 465 21.66 -0.38 7.89
C GLY A 465 22.41 -1.61 8.38
N GLY A 466 21.75 -2.78 8.42
CA GLY A 466 22.33 -4.03 8.91
C GLY A 466 22.48 -4.08 10.43
N GLU A 467 23.17 -5.12 10.91
CA GLU A 467 23.27 -5.45 12.33
C GLU A 467 23.98 -4.36 13.16
N GLU A 468 25.02 -3.72 12.61
CA GLU A 468 25.71 -2.61 13.29
C GLU A 468 24.79 -1.42 13.54
N ALA A 469 23.94 -1.07 12.56
CA ALA A 469 23.00 0.02 12.72
C ALA A 469 21.89 -0.32 13.73
N ARG A 470 21.44 -1.58 13.77
CA ARG A 470 20.48 -2.08 14.77
C ARG A 470 21.04 -1.92 16.17
N LYS A 471 22.25 -2.44 16.42
CA LYS A 471 22.90 -2.37 17.74
C LYS A 471 23.07 -0.94 18.23
N LYS A 472 23.54 -0.03 17.37
CA LYS A 472 23.67 1.40 17.73
C LYS A 472 22.32 2.06 18.01
N LEU A 473 21.26 1.64 17.33
CA LEU A 473 19.94 2.19 17.58
C LEU A 473 19.40 1.68 18.92
N GLU A 474 19.67 0.42 19.27
CA GLU A 474 19.35 -0.17 20.57
C GLU A 474 20.11 0.50 21.72
N GLU A 475 21.39 0.85 21.54
CA GLU A 475 22.13 1.66 22.52
C GLU A 475 21.44 3.01 22.78
N LEU A 476 20.90 3.67 21.74
CA LEU A 476 20.12 4.90 21.92
C LEU A 476 18.77 4.66 22.62
N VAL A 477 18.16 3.50 22.41
CA VAL A 477 16.93 3.09 23.12
C VAL A 477 17.25 2.92 24.61
N GLU A 478 18.28 2.16 24.96
CA GLU A 478 18.70 1.98 26.35
C GLU A 478 18.99 3.32 27.05
N GLU A 479 19.69 4.24 26.38
CA GLU A 479 19.93 5.59 26.89
C GLU A 479 18.63 6.40 27.09
N GLY A 480 17.65 6.23 26.20
CA GLY A 480 16.33 6.85 26.33
C GLY A 480 15.52 6.29 27.50
N ALA A 481 15.58 4.98 27.73
CA ALA A 481 14.90 4.30 28.83
C ALA A 481 15.46 4.69 30.21
N ALA A 482 16.73 5.08 30.29
CA ALA A 482 17.36 5.54 31.53
C ALA A 482 16.91 6.94 31.99
N ARG A 483 16.14 7.69 31.18
CA ARG A 483 15.83 9.11 31.41
C ARG A 483 14.89 9.39 32.58
N GLY A 484 15.46 9.82 33.69
CA GLY A 484 14.74 10.13 34.93
C GLY A 484 14.44 8.88 35.74
N ALA A 485 15.13 7.78 35.45
CA ALA A 485 15.00 6.51 36.15
C ALA A 485 16.14 6.28 37.17
N LEU A 486 17.23 7.03 37.07
CA LEU A 486 18.39 6.90 37.95
C LEU A 486 18.31 7.91 39.09
N THR A 487 18.82 7.51 40.26
CA THR A 487 19.04 8.41 41.40
C THR A 487 20.52 8.81 41.43
N LEU A 488 20.81 10.11 41.39
CA LEU A 488 22.16 10.63 41.44
C LEU A 488 22.72 10.59 42.86
N VAL A 489 21.91 10.81 43.89
CA VAL A 489 22.32 10.72 45.29
C VAL A 489 22.64 9.26 45.63
N GLY A 490 23.88 8.98 46.04
CA GLY A 490 24.34 7.62 46.27
C GLY A 490 25.83 7.42 46.01
N VAL A 491 26.25 6.16 45.97
CA VAL A 491 27.64 5.76 45.71
C VAL A 491 27.80 5.42 44.24
N HIS A 492 28.78 6.03 43.59
CA HIS A 492 29.12 5.80 42.20
C HIS A 492 30.60 5.44 42.08
N GLU A 493 30.91 4.41 41.31
CA GLU A 493 32.29 4.09 40.94
C GLU A 493 32.57 4.54 39.51
N VAL A 494 33.66 5.28 39.31
CA VAL A 494 34.10 5.69 37.97
C VAL A 494 35.57 5.36 37.75
N GLU A 495 35.87 4.85 36.56
CA GLU A 495 37.26 4.64 36.15
C GLU A 495 37.79 5.85 35.38
N MET A 496 38.92 6.38 35.81
CA MET A 496 39.64 7.46 35.16
C MET A 496 41.13 7.17 35.16
N GLN A 497 41.79 7.30 34.00
CA GLN A 497 43.24 7.06 33.88
C GLN A 497 43.69 5.69 34.43
N GLY A 498 42.88 4.65 34.26
CA GLY A 498 43.16 3.29 34.73
C GLY A 498 43.03 3.09 36.24
N ARG A 499 42.44 4.05 36.97
CA ARG A 499 42.17 3.96 38.42
C ARG A 499 40.69 4.16 38.70
N ARG A 500 40.16 3.37 39.63
CA ARG A 500 38.79 3.51 40.14
C ARG A 500 38.75 4.60 41.20
N HIS A 501 37.76 5.48 41.08
CA HIS A 501 37.47 6.57 42.00
C HIS A 501 36.07 6.37 42.57
N SER A 502 35.92 6.54 43.88
CA SER A 502 34.61 6.48 44.55
C SER A 502 34.05 7.89 44.68
N VAL A 503 32.86 8.10 44.13
CA VAL A 503 32.12 9.37 44.18
C VAL A 503 30.82 9.14 44.93
N VAL A 504 30.75 9.64 46.17
CA VAL A 504 29.54 9.58 46.98
C VAL A 504 28.81 10.91 46.87
N VAL A 505 27.76 10.99 46.05
CA VAL A 505 26.94 12.20 45.92
C VAL A 505 25.97 12.26 47.10
N ARG A 506 26.03 13.36 47.86
CA ARG A 506 25.20 13.62 49.04
C ARG A 506 23.99 14.49 48.72
N GLU A 507 24.18 15.46 47.85
CA GLU A 507 23.13 16.39 47.44
C GLU A 507 23.33 16.77 45.98
N ALA A 508 22.24 16.78 45.21
CA ALA A 508 22.21 17.27 43.85
C ALA A 508 20.91 18.04 43.61
N LYS A 509 21.01 19.29 43.17
CA LYS A 509 19.86 20.16 42.91
C LYS A 509 20.12 20.99 41.66
N ALA A 510 19.09 21.13 40.84
CA ALA A 510 19.12 22.03 39.69
C ALA A 510 18.00 23.07 39.77
N TRP A 511 18.29 24.30 39.37
CA TRP A 511 17.28 25.36 39.26
C TRP A 511 17.63 26.36 38.15
N PRO A 512 16.61 26.91 37.45
CA PRO A 512 16.78 28.07 36.59
C PRO A 512 17.18 29.30 37.42
N ASP A 513 18.19 30.03 36.96
CA ASP A 513 18.64 31.33 37.49
C ASP A 513 18.71 32.31 36.33
N GLY A 514 17.60 33.02 36.07
CA GLY A 514 17.46 33.89 34.90
C GLY A 514 17.59 33.11 33.58
N ASP A 515 18.54 33.52 32.74
CA ASP A 515 18.88 32.85 31.47
C ASP A 515 19.77 31.61 31.65
N LYS A 516 20.24 31.36 32.88
CA LYS A 516 21.15 30.27 33.23
C LYS A 516 20.41 29.13 33.92
N LEU A 517 21.02 27.97 33.89
CA LEU A 517 20.67 26.82 34.70
C LEU A 517 21.85 26.54 35.62
N ARG A 518 21.60 26.46 36.92
CA ARG A 518 22.60 26.07 37.92
C ARG A 518 22.32 24.66 38.38
N ILE A 519 23.38 23.85 38.46
CA ILE A 519 23.35 22.52 39.04
C ILE A 519 24.33 22.51 40.19
N HIS A 520 23.82 22.43 41.41
CA HIS A 520 24.60 22.34 42.63
C HIS A 520 24.77 20.89 43.05
N VAL A 521 25.99 20.50 43.36
CA VAL A 521 26.32 19.14 43.80
C VAL A 521 27.28 19.18 44.99
N LYS A 522 26.92 18.44 46.04
CA LYS A 522 27.80 18.07 47.14
C LYS A 522 28.13 16.60 47.05
N ALA A 523 29.41 16.26 47.01
CA ALA A 523 29.89 14.90 46.92
C ALA A 523 31.15 14.69 47.75
N VAL A 524 31.48 13.43 48.03
CA VAL A 524 32.78 13.01 48.56
C VAL A 524 33.49 12.22 47.46
N VAL A 525 34.65 12.68 47.02
CA VAL A 525 35.46 12.01 46.00
C VAL A 525 36.74 11.52 46.66
N ASP A 526 36.92 10.20 46.71
CA ASP A 526 38.05 9.54 47.38
C ASP A 526 38.33 10.08 48.79
N GLY A 527 37.27 10.28 49.58
CA GLY A 527 37.34 10.78 50.95
C GLY A 527 37.44 12.31 51.11
N VAL A 528 37.45 13.07 50.00
CA VAL A 528 37.53 14.55 50.04
C VAL A 528 36.18 15.16 49.64
N GLU A 529 35.67 16.07 50.47
CA GLU A 529 34.44 16.80 50.18
C GLU A 529 34.60 17.76 48.98
N VAL A 530 33.59 17.75 48.12
CA VAL A 530 33.49 18.56 46.90
C VAL A 530 32.10 19.16 46.84
N GLU A 531 32.03 20.47 47.02
CA GLU A 531 30.80 21.25 46.81
C GLU A 531 30.99 22.19 45.62
N ARG A 532 30.21 21.98 44.56
CA ARG A 532 30.41 22.67 43.28
C ARG A 532 29.09 23.04 42.63
N GLU A 533 29.14 24.14 41.89
CA GLU A 533 28.03 24.61 41.08
C GLU A 533 28.46 24.61 39.61
N PHE A 534 27.74 23.85 38.79
CA PHE A 534 27.88 23.82 37.34
C PHE A 534 26.88 24.80 36.74
N VAL A 535 27.37 25.69 35.89
CA VAL A 535 26.56 26.76 35.29
C VAL A 535 26.39 26.48 33.81
N PHE A 536 25.15 26.43 33.35
CA PHE A 536 24.78 26.32 31.94
C PHE A 536 24.07 27.58 31.48
N PHE A 537 24.35 28.02 30.26
CA PHE A 537 23.77 29.20 29.64
C PHE A 537 23.66 28.98 28.12
N ARG A 538 22.92 29.83 27.44
CA ARG A 538 22.79 29.79 25.98
C ARG A 538 23.64 30.90 25.33
N ASN A 539 24.37 30.56 24.28
CA ASN A 539 25.10 31.53 23.45
C ASN A 539 24.79 31.24 21.98
N ARG A 540 24.11 32.19 21.29
CA ARG A 540 23.64 32.03 19.90
C ARG A 540 22.94 30.66 19.72
N ASP A 541 21.96 30.39 20.58
CA ASP A 541 21.16 29.15 20.63
C ASP A 541 21.92 27.85 20.96
N ARG A 542 23.21 27.92 21.28
CA ARG A 542 23.99 26.77 21.75
C ARG A 542 24.07 26.75 23.26
N VAL A 543 23.75 25.62 23.85
CA VAL A 543 23.97 25.37 25.29
C VAL A 543 25.48 25.24 25.53
N ARG A 544 25.98 26.08 26.43
CA ARG A 544 27.34 26.00 26.97
C ARG A 544 27.24 25.90 28.48
N GLY A 545 28.06 25.04 29.07
CA GLY A 545 28.23 25.00 30.51
C GLY A 545 29.67 25.11 30.92
N TYR A 546 29.91 25.42 32.19
CA TYR A 546 31.24 25.38 32.77
C TYR A 546 31.20 25.15 34.29
N VAL A 547 32.33 24.69 34.80
CA VAL A 547 32.66 24.71 36.24
C VAL A 547 34.11 25.20 36.39
N VAL A 548 34.33 26.05 37.38
CA VAL A 548 35.65 26.64 37.66
C VAL A 548 36.41 25.76 38.64
N THR A 549 37.73 25.59 38.42
CA THR A 549 38.62 24.89 39.36
C THR A 549 39.13 25.85 40.43
N ARG A 550 39.20 25.36 41.67
CA ARG A 550 39.62 26.14 42.85
C ARG A 550 41.08 25.86 43.22
N THR A 551 41.75 26.84 43.80
CA THR A 551 43.14 26.71 44.32
C THR A 551 43.19 26.57 45.84
N ASP A 552 42.18 27.10 46.51
CA ASP A 552 41.94 27.13 47.95
C ASP A 552 41.25 25.85 48.46
N VAL A 553 41.71 24.69 47.99
CA VAL A 553 41.14 23.39 48.36
C VAL A 553 42.24 22.35 48.60
N PRO A 554 41.96 21.26 49.34
CA PRO A 554 42.96 20.22 49.62
C PRO A 554 43.64 19.68 48.36
N GLY A 555 44.97 19.77 48.31
CA GLY A 555 45.79 19.35 47.16
C GLY A 555 45.83 20.35 45.99
N GLY A 556 45.26 21.54 46.16
CA GLY A 556 45.29 22.62 45.16
C GLY A 556 44.48 22.33 43.89
N ARG A 557 44.73 23.12 42.85
CA ARG A 557 43.95 23.12 41.60
C ARG A 557 43.99 21.81 40.83
N GLU A 558 45.13 21.12 40.82
CA GLU A 558 45.26 19.88 40.07
C GLU A 558 44.43 18.75 40.70
N ALA A 559 44.45 18.66 42.03
CA ALA A 559 43.62 17.71 42.76
C ALA A 559 42.12 18.05 42.61
N ASP A 560 41.78 19.35 42.63
CA ASP A 560 40.40 19.80 42.39
C ASP A 560 39.90 19.41 40.99
N LEU A 561 40.74 19.62 39.98
CA LEU A 561 40.44 19.23 38.61
C LEU A 561 40.19 17.71 38.52
N LYS A 562 41.03 16.88 39.15
CA LYS A 562 40.83 15.41 39.17
C LYS A 562 39.48 15.05 39.79
N ARG A 563 39.13 15.65 40.93
CA ARG A 563 37.84 15.43 41.59
C ARG A 563 36.66 15.87 40.73
N LEU A 564 36.75 17.06 40.12
CA LEU A 564 35.74 17.59 39.19
C LEU A 564 35.57 16.69 37.96
N LYS A 565 36.64 16.09 37.44
CA LYS A 565 36.53 15.10 36.35
C LYS A 565 35.76 13.85 36.80
N ALA A 566 36.00 13.36 38.02
CA ALA A 566 35.26 12.22 38.58
C ALA A 566 33.77 12.54 38.68
N THR A 567 33.44 13.65 39.35
CA THR A 567 32.05 14.11 39.53
C THR A 567 31.38 14.39 38.18
N SER A 568 32.11 15.00 37.24
CA SER A 568 31.62 15.25 35.88
C SER A 568 31.27 13.96 35.15
N LYS A 569 32.08 12.91 35.29
CA LYS A 569 31.84 11.63 34.62
C LYS A 569 30.59 10.94 35.18
N VAL A 570 30.31 11.09 36.48
CA VAL A 570 29.06 10.62 37.10
C VAL A 570 27.85 11.39 36.58
N ILE A 571 27.88 12.72 36.63
CA ILE A 571 26.68 13.54 36.34
C ILE A 571 26.39 13.61 34.83
N PHE A 572 27.44 13.65 34.00
CA PHE A 572 27.31 13.98 32.58
C PHE A 572 27.77 12.84 31.65
N GLY A 573 28.16 11.68 32.21
CA GLY A 573 28.62 10.50 31.48
C GLY A 573 30.03 10.63 30.89
N GLU A 574 30.40 11.84 30.48
CA GLU A 574 31.72 12.19 29.97
C GLU A 574 32.33 13.39 30.70
N VAL A 575 33.66 13.48 30.61
CA VAL A 575 34.42 14.57 31.24
C VAL A 575 34.34 15.81 30.36
N GLY A 576 34.03 16.95 30.98
CA GLY A 576 34.03 18.25 30.28
C GLY A 576 35.39 18.59 29.65
N ALA A 577 35.36 19.38 28.58
CA ALA A 577 36.58 19.79 27.88
C ALA A 577 37.39 20.78 28.72
N LEU A 578 38.70 20.54 28.84
CA LEU A 578 39.60 21.44 29.56
C LEU A 578 39.68 22.80 28.84
N ARG A 579 39.53 23.90 29.57
CA ARG A 579 39.71 25.26 29.04
C ARG A 579 40.56 26.12 29.95
N SER A 580 41.05 27.22 29.37
CA SER A 580 41.75 28.28 30.09
C SER A 580 42.93 27.75 30.92
N GLY A 581 43.72 26.82 30.36
CA GLY A 581 44.88 26.23 31.05
C GLY A 581 44.53 25.42 32.31
N GLY A 582 43.35 24.79 32.34
CA GLY A 582 42.89 23.99 33.49
C GLY A 582 42.17 24.78 34.57
N LYS A 583 41.83 26.05 34.30
CA LYS A 583 41.01 26.88 35.20
C LYS A 583 39.53 26.53 35.17
N GLN A 584 39.06 25.82 34.16
CA GLN A 584 37.66 25.40 34.06
C GLN A 584 37.49 24.15 33.17
N LEU A 585 36.42 23.38 33.45
CA LEU A 585 35.87 22.39 32.52
C LEU A 585 34.68 23.00 31.80
N ALA A 586 34.55 22.73 30.50
CA ALA A 586 33.48 23.21 29.65
C ALA A 586 32.55 22.08 29.22
N TYR A 587 31.26 22.36 29.21
CA TYR A 587 30.17 21.43 28.94
C TYR A 587 29.33 21.91 27.76
N THR A 588 28.60 20.97 27.17
CA THR A 588 27.73 21.18 26.00
C THR A 588 26.32 20.69 26.30
N ARG A 589 25.39 20.90 25.37
CA ARG A 589 24.03 20.34 25.46
C ARG A 589 24.02 18.84 25.76
N ARG A 590 24.91 18.06 25.11
CA ARG A 590 24.99 16.60 25.28
C ARG A 590 25.24 16.18 26.73
N HIS A 591 26.11 16.91 27.43
CA HIS A 591 26.37 16.67 28.85
C HIS A 591 25.08 16.88 29.67
N LEU A 592 24.38 17.99 29.40
CA LEU A 592 23.14 18.32 30.09
C LEU A 592 22.00 17.33 29.77
N GLU A 593 21.94 16.82 28.54
CA GLU A 593 21.02 15.75 28.15
C GLU A 593 21.31 14.44 28.90
N HIS A 594 22.59 14.07 29.12
CA HIS A 594 22.92 12.91 29.96
C HIS A 594 22.46 13.09 31.41
N ALA A 595 22.59 14.31 31.97
CA ALA A 595 22.13 14.60 33.32
C ALA A 595 20.60 14.45 33.50
N THR A 596 19.82 14.37 32.41
CA THR A 596 18.38 14.06 32.48
C THR A 596 18.09 12.61 32.85
N SER A 597 19.08 11.73 32.87
CA SER A 597 18.95 10.37 33.41
C SER A 597 18.63 10.37 34.91
N PHE A 598 19.01 11.43 35.62
CA PHE A 598 18.83 11.56 37.05
C PHE A 598 17.53 12.26 37.43
N GLU A 599 16.72 11.61 38.26
CA GLU A 599 15.42 12.11 38.72
C GLU A 599 15.52 13.47 39.43
N GLU A 600 16.62 13.74 40.14
CA GLU A 600 16.83 14.98 40.89
C GLU A 600 17.08 16.19 39.99
N LEU A 601 17.62 15.96 38.78
CA LEU A 601 18.05 17.02 37.88
C LEU A 601 17.07 17.24 36.72
N LYS A 602 16.46 16.15 36.21
CA LYS A 602 15.60 16.17 35.01
C LYS A 602 14.51 17.25 35.05
N PRO A 603 13.69 17.40 36.10
CA PRO A 603 12.56 18.34 36.07
C PRO A 603 12.98 19.80 35.90
N SER A 604 14.13 20.17 36.44
CA SER A 604 14.66 21.54 36.33
C SER A 604 15.39 21.77 35.00
N ILE A 605 16.10 20.77 34.49
CA ILE A 605 16.72 20.81 33.16
C ILE A 605 15.66 20.97 32.08
N GLU A 606 14.59 20.16 32.12
CA GLU A 606 13.50 20.21 31.14
C GLU A 606 12.73 21.53 31.20
N ARG A 607 12.44 22.04 32.40
CA ARG A 607 11.82 23.36 32.57
C ARG A 607 12.69 24.46 31.96
N TRP A 608 14.00 24.41 32.18
CA TRP A 608 14.93 25.37 31.58
C TRP A 608 15.00 25.24 30.06
N PHE A 609 14.87 24.04 29.49
CA PHE A 609 14.75 23.86 28.03
C PHE A 609 13.47 24.50 27.47
N LYS A 610 12.32 24.30 28.13
CA LYS A 610 11.00 24.79 27.69
C LYS A 610 10.82 26.30 27.84
N SER A 611 11.39 26.94 28.87
CA SER A 611 11.19 28.37 29.16
C SER A 611 11.72 29.32 28.08
N THR A 612 12.38 28.79 27.05
CA THR A 612 12.95 29.56 25.93
C THR A 612 12.30 29.30 24.57
N SER A 613 11.19 28.57 24.51
CA SER A 613 10.46 28.31 23.24
C SER A 613 9.50 29.45 22.82
N SER A 614 9.61 30.65 23.41
CA SER A 614 8.88 31.82 22.90
C SER A 614 9.46 32.28 21.56
N PRO A 615 8.61 32.55 20.54
CA PRO A 615 9.06 32.81 19.18
C PRO A 615 9.87 34.11 19.10
N ASN A 616 11.00 34.03 18.41
CA ASN A 616 11.85 35.15 18.05
C ASN A 616 11.02 36.21 17.28
N PRO A 617 10.83 37.45 17.81
CA PRO A 617 10.04 38.48 17.15
C PRO A 617 10.74 39.12 15.94
N TYR A 618 11.91 38.63 15.51
CA TYR A 618 12.71 39.22 14.43
C TYR A 618 12.84 38.38 13.16
N ILE A 619 11.91 37.45 12.90
CA ILE A 619 11.78 36.84 11.56
C ILE A 619 10.54 37.43 10.89
N LYS A 620 10.77 38.47 10.08
CA LYS A 620 9.86 38.93 9.01
C LYS A 620 10.25 38.24 7.71
#